data_AF-A0A177BD68-F1
#
_entry.id   AF-A0A177BD68-F1
#
_cell.length_a   1.000
_cell.length_b   1.000
_cell.length_c   1.000
_cell.angle_alpha   90.00
_cell.angle_beta   90.00
_cell.angle_gamma   90.00
#
_symmetry.space_group_name_H-M   'P 1'
#
loop_
_entity.id
_entity.type
_entity.pdbx_description
1 polymer ?
#
loop_
_entity_poly.entity_id
_entity_poly.type
_entity_poly.pdbx_seq_one_letter_code
_entity_poly.pdbx_strand_id
1 'polypeptide(L)'
;MSEFNGNWILYDSRHFDDYLKQIKVGFLTRKILNWLKTEQVIYIKENRGLIITNSTFKNSRIDFVLGEEFIEERGDGQTYQTLVTLKDNKIIQFQRGNCNSKITRKLKDKNTMIMTLTTNKCICQRIYKRRSELLNIDAITAKDRMHST
;
A
#
# COMPACT_ATOMS: atom_id res chain seq x y z
N MET A 1 -14.02 0.36 14.07
CA MET A 1 -13.42 0.31 12.71
C MET A 1 -12.18 1.20 12.70
N SER A 2 -11.17 0.88 11.89
CA SER A 2 -9.92 1.65 11.85
C SER A 2 -10.11 3.02 11.19
N GLU A 3 -9.46 4.07 11.71
CA GLU A 3 -9.49 5.42 11.11
C GLU A 3 -8.84 5.48 9.71
N PHE A 4 -8.03 4.47 9.39
CA PHE A 4 -7.42 4.28 8.08
C PHE A 4 -8.43 3.84 7.01
N ASN A 5 -9.60 3.34 7.41
CA ASN A 5 -10.59 2.83 6.47
C ASN A 5 -11.02 3.94 5.50
N GLY A 6 -10.99 3.64 4.21
CA GLY A 6 -11.38 4.57 3.15
C GLY A 6 -10.42 4.57 1.98
N ASN A 7 -10.63 5.58 1.13
CA ASN A 7 -9.93 5.75 -0.13
C ASN A 7 -8.94 6.91 -0.04
N TRP A 8 -7.72 6.68 -0.48
CA TRP A 8 -6.58 7.56 -0.35
C TRP A 8 -5.93 7.81 -1.72
N ILE A 9 -5.86 9.06 -2.16
CA ILE A 9 -5.24 9.43 -3.43
C ILE A 9 -3.86 10.03 -3.17
N LEU A 10 -2.86 9.57 -3.92
CA LEU A 10 -1.51 10.13 -3.86
C LEU A 10 -1.55 11.62 -4.21
N TYR A 11 -0.98 12.43 -3.33
CA TYR A 11 -0.87 13.88 -3.48
C TYR A 11 0.57 14.33 -3.75
N ASP A 12 1.53 13.81 -2.98
CA ASP A 12 2.95 14.14 -3.12
C ASP A 12 3.82 12.90 -2.86
N SER A 13 5.02 12.88 -3.44
CA SER A 13 5.96 11.76 -3.31
C SER A 13 7.41 12.23 -3.43
N ARG A 14 8.24 11.91 -2.44
CA ARG A 14 9.66 12.28 -2.38
C ARG A 14 10.55 11.04 -2.28
N HIS A 15 11.68 11.04 -2.98
CA HIS A 15 12.67 9.94 -3.03
C HIS A 15 12.12 8.58 -3.48
N PHE A 16 11.05 8.57 -4.28
CA PHE A 16 10.44 7.32 -4.73
C PHE A 16 11.27 6.62 -5.80
N ASP A 17 11.91 7.34 -6.72
CA ASP A 17 12.86 6.73 -7.68
C ASP A 17 14.01 6.02 -6.97
N ASP A 18 14.59 6.64 -5.93
CA ASP A 18 15.65 6.04 -5.13
C ASP A 18 15.18 4.75 -4.45
N TYR A 19 13.98 4.77 -3.86
CA TYR A 19 13.37 3.58 -3.27
C TYR A 19 13.16 2.47 -4.30
N LEU A 20 12.56 2.78 -5.44
CA LEU A 20 12.33 1.83 -6.53
C LEU A 20 13.66 1.26 -7.06
N LYS A 21 14.71 2.06 -7.12
CA LYS A 21 16.06 1.62 -7.51
C LYS A 21 16.64 0.63 -6.48
N GLN A 22 16.47 0.87 -5.17
CA GLN A 22 16.94 -0.06 -4.13
C GLN A 22 16.26 -1.42 -4.22
N ILE A 23 14.96 -1.45 -4.53
CA ILE A 23 14.21 -2.70 -4.69
C ILE A 23 14.33 -3.29 -6.12
N LYS A 24 15.36 -2.86 -6.87
CA LYS A 24 15.75 -3.36 -8.20
C LYS A 24 14.71 -3.20 -9.31
N VAL A 25 13.83 -2.20 -9.23
CA VAL A 25 12.89 -1.90 -10.33
C VAL A 25 13.62 -1.23 -11.49
N GLY A 26 13.41 -1.71 -12.72
CA GLY A 26 14.07 -1.21 -13.93
C GLY A 26 13.74 0.25 -14.28
N PHE A 27 14.68 0.96 -14.92
CA PHE A 27 14.62 2.42 -15.15
C PHE A 27 13.33 2.91 -15.80
N LEU A 28 12.87 2.25 -16.87
CA LEU A 28 11.65 2.64 -17.58
C LEU A 28 10.41 2.52 -16.68
N THR A 29 10.28 1.40 -15.95
CA THR A 29 9.21 1.19 -14.98
C THR A 29 9.24 2.25 -13.88
N ARG A 30 10.42 2.65 -13.40
CA ARG A 30 10.51 3.72 -12.39
C ARG A 30 10.00 5.06 -12.89
N LYS A 31 10.31 5.43 -14.15
CA LYS A 31 9.80 6.68 -14.74
C LYS A 31 8.29 6.70 -14.80
N ILE A 32 7.67 5.60 -15.22
CA ILE A 32 6.22 5.44 -15.22
C ILE A 32 5.68 5.57 -13.79
N LEU A 33 6.19 4.78 -12.85
CA LEU A 33 5.70 4.76 -11.46
C LEU A 33 5.83 6.10 -10.72
N ASN A 34 6.83 6.92 -11.03
CA ASN A 34 6.98 8.26 -10.45
C ASN A 34 5.94 9.26 -10.99
N TRP A 35 5.48 9.07 -12.23
CA TRP A 35 4.49 9.96 -12.85
C TRP A 35 3.06 9.62 -12.44
N LEU A 36 2.80 8.34 -12.10
CA LEU A 36 1.44 7.87 -11.80
C LEU A 36 0.91 8.39 -10.47
N LYS A 37 -0.31 8.93 -10.53
CA LYS A 37 -1.17 9.10 -9.36
C LYS A 37 -1.72 7.74 -8.98
N THR A 38 -1.41 7.28 -7.78
CA THR A 38 -1.89 6.00 -7.25
C THR A 38 -2.99 6.22 -6.22
N GLU A 39 -3.94 5.31 -6.21
CA GLU A 39 -5.03 5.26 -5.25
C GLU A 39 -4.81 4.07 -4.31
N GLN A 40 -5.07 4.24 -3.02
CA GLN A 40 -5.05 3.16 -2.02
C GLN A 40 -6.41 3.07 -1.33
N VAL A 41 -7.06 1.92 -1.43
CA VAL A 41 -8.23 1.58 -0.61
C VAL A 41 -7.73 0.75 0.56
N ILE A 42 -7.99 1.21 1.78
CA ILE A 42 -7.64 0.50 3.01
C ILE A 42 -8.93 0.14 3.72
N TYR A 43 -9.02 -1.11 4.17
CA TYR A 43 -10.11 -1.59 4.99
C TYR A 43 -9.56 -2.53 6.06
N ILE A 44 -9.82 -2.22 7.33
CA ILE A 44 -9.46 -3.05 8.48
C ILE A 44 -10.70 -3.21 9.35
N LYS A 45 -11.06 -4.46 9.60
CA LYS A 45 -12.13 -4.86 10.51
C LYS A 45 -11.59 -5.94 11.45
N GLU A 46 -11.66 -5.67 12.75
CA GLU A 46 -11.12 -6.56 13.79
C GLU A 46 -9.64 -6.88 13.52
N ASN A 47 -9.31 -8.13 13.22
CA ASN A 47 -7.96 -8.58 12.90
C ASN A 47 -7.69 -8.73 11.39
N ARG A 48 -8.70 -8.58 10.51
CA ARG A 48 -8.51 -8.72 9.06
C ARG A 48 -8.34 -7.37 8.39
N GLY A 49 -7.42 -7.30 7.45
CA GLY A 49 -7.13 -6.12 6.67
C GLY A 49 -7.04 -6.42 5.18
N LEU A 50 -7.38 -5.39 4.41
CA LEU A 50 -7.32 -5.35 2.95
C LEU A 50 -6.69 -4.02 2.55
N ILE A 51 -5.66 -4.09 1.71
CA ILE A 51 -5.09 -2.92 1.05
C ILE A 51 -5.08 -3.18 -0.46
N ILE A 52 -5.82 -2.37 -1.19
CA ILE A 52 -5.83 -2.37 -2.66
C ILE A 52 -5.09 -1.11 -3.10
N THR A 53 -4.07 -1.27 -3.96
CA THR A 53 -3.39 -0.16 -4.61
C THR A 53 -3.75 -0.17 -6.09
N ASN A 54 -4.40 0.89 -6.57
CA ASN A 54 -4.81 1.03 -7.96
C ASN A 54 -3.95 2.09 -8.67
N SER A 55 -3.56 1.80 -9.89
CA SER A 55 -2.91 2.76 -10.80
C SER A 55 -3.25 2.41 -12.26
N THR A 56 -3.05 3.34 -13.19
CA THR A 56 -3.29 3.07 -14.63
C THR A 56 -2.29 2.09 -15.24
N PHE A 57 -1.27 1.67 -14.49
CA PHE A 57 -0.26 0.73 -14.96
C PHE A 57 -0.41 -0.64 -14.30
N LYS A 58 -0.51 -0.68 -12.98
CA LYS A 58 -0.59 -1.93 -12.21
C LYS A 58 -1.44 -1.77 -10.96
N ASN A 59 -2.34 -2.72 -10.76
CA ASN A 59 -3.12 -2.84 -9.54
C ASN A 59 -2.53 -3.97 -8.69
N SER A 60 -2.58 -3.81 -7.37
CA SER A 60 -2.20 -4.84 -6.41
C SER A 60 -3.21 -4.92 -5.28
N ARG A 61 -3.41 -6.11 -4.75
CA ARG A 61 -4.31 -6.39 -3.64
C ARG A 61 -3.58 -7.27 -2.64
N ILE A 62 -3.63 -6.89 -1.36
CA ILE A 62 -3.18 -7.74 -0.27
C ILE A 62 -4.32 -7.90 0.74
N ASP A 63 -4.65 -9.15 1.04
CA ASP A 63 -5.54 -9.56 2.13
C ASP A 63 -4.65 -10.15 3.23
N PHE A 64 -4.81 -9.69 4.46
CA PHE A 64 -3.92 -10.08 5.57
C PHE A 64 -4.66 -10.17 6.89
N VAL A 65 -4.08 -10.95 7.81
CA VAL A 65 -4.45 -10.95 9.23
C VAL A 65 -3.37 -10.18 9.98
N LEU A 66 -3.78 -9.25 10.83
CA LEU A 66 -2.87 -8.45 11.64
C LEU A 66 -2.08 -9.35 12.59
N GLY A 67 -0.76 -9.26 12.53
CA GLY A 67 0.16 -10.06 13.35
C GLY A 67 0.54 -11.41 12.76
N GLU A 68 -0.01 -11.79 11.60
CA GLU A 68 0.33 -13.04 10.91
C GLU A 68 1.15 -12.77 9.64
N GLU A 69 2.08 -13.67 9.34
CA GLU A 69 2.90 -13.58 8.14
C GLU A 69 2.22 -14.23 6.95
N PHE A 70 2.41 -13.65 5.77
CA PHE A 70 1.91 -14.18 4.52
C PHE A 70 2.90 -13.92 3.38
N ILE A 71 2.68 -14.58 2.24
CA ILE A 71 3.49 -14.37 1.04
C ILE A 71 2.82 -13.28 0.19
N GLU A 72 3.54 -12.18 -0.03
CA GLU A 72 3.14 -11.10 -0.93
C GLU A 72 3.91 -11.22 -2.24
N GLU A 73 3.20 -11.38 -3.36
CA GLU A 73 3.80 -11.37 -4.69
C GLU A 73 3.80 -9.95 -5.27
N ARG A 74 4.98 -9.42 -5.56
CA ARG A 74 5.15 -8.22 -6.37
C ARG A 74 5.04 -8.65 -7.83
N GLY A 75 4.25 -7.96 -8.64
CA GLY A 75 3.96 -8.51 -9.97
C GLY A 75 5.08 -8.44 -11.01
N ASP A 76 6.34 -8.27 -10.61
CA ASP A 76 7.51 -8.70 -11.40
C ASP A 76 7.96 -10.13 -11.03
N GLY A 77 7.12 -10.89 -10.32
CA GLY A 77 7.35 -12.28 -9.89
C GLY A 77 8.16 -12.42 -8.61
N GLN A 78 8.58 -11.30 -7.98
CA GLN A 78 9.29 -11.38 -6.70
C GLN A 78 8.33 -11.56 -5.54
N THR A 79 8.61 -12.55 -4.70
CA THR A 79 7.83 -12.80 -3.48
C THR A 79 8.52 -12.24 -2.24
N TYR A 80 7.72 -11.80 -1.28
CA TYR A 80 8.16 -11.28 0.01
C TYR A 80 7.39 -11.99 1.12
N GLN A 81 8.08 -12.33 2.20
CA GLN A 81 7.43 -12.69 3.46
C GLN A 81 7.03 -11.40 4.15
N THR A 82 5.72 -11.16 4.21
CA THR A 82 5.14 -9.90 4.68
C THR A 82 4.42 -10.10 6.00
N LEU A 83 4.65 -9.17 6.93
CA LEU A 83 3.93 -9.07 8.20
C LEU A 83 3.31 -7.67 8.31
N VAL A 84 2.01 -7.60 8.59
CA VAL A 84 1.30 -6.33 8.82
C VAL A 84 0.82 -6.26 10.26
N THR A 85 1.10 -5.14 10.93
CA THR A 85 0.65 -4.86 12.29
C THR A 85 0.00 -3.48 12.37
N LEU A 86 -0.90 -3.30 13.33
CA LEU A 86 -1.51 -2.02 13.67
C LEU A 86 -1.12 -1.67 15.11
N LYS A 87 -0.20 -0.72 15.29
CA LYS A 87 0.31 -0.32 16.61
C LYS A 87 0.50 1.20 16.66
N ASP A 88 0.19 1.83 17.79
CA ASP A 88 0.35 3.28 18.02
C ASP A 88 -0.30 4.14 16.92
N ASN A 89 -1.49 3.73 16.48
CA ASN A 89 -2.24 4.31 15.36
C ASN A 89 -1.43 4.38 14.05
N LYS A 90 -0.62 3.35 13.77
CA LYS A 90 0.16 3.18 12.55
C LYS A 90 -0.01 1.77 12.01
N ILE A 91 -0.27 1.66 10.71
CA ILE A 91 -0.13 0.39 10.00
C ILE A 91 1.35 0.24 9.65
N ILE A 92 1.97 -0.85 10.10
CA ILE A 92 3.36 -1.18 9.82
C ILE A 92 3.38 -2.48 9.03
N GLN A 93 3.86 -2.43 7.81
CA GLN A 93 4.04 -3.55 6.90
C GLN A 93 5.54 -3.78 6.73
N PHE A 94 6.03 -4.93 7.18
CA PHE A 94 7.41 -5.38 6.98
C PHE A 94 7.43 -6.39 5.84
N GLN A 95 8.31 -6.20 4.87
CA GLN A 95 8.51 -7.09 3.73
C GLN A 95 9.94 -7.62 3.78
N ARG A 96 10.08 -8.95 3.85
CA ARG A 96 11.38 -9.64 3.86
C ARG A 96 11.55 -10.43 2.57
N GLY A 97 12.66 -10.20 1.87
CA GLY A 97 12.93 -10.79 0.56
C GLY A 97 14.25 -10.30 -0.01
N ASN A 98 14.33 -10.13 -1.34
CA ASN A 98 15.54 -9.65 -2.02
C ASN A 98 16.06 -8.29 -1.51
N CYS A 99 15.13 -7.40 -1.12
CA CYS A 99 15.45 -6.16 -0.44
C CYS A 99 14.42 -5.97 0.68
N ASN A 100 14.86 -6.00 1.92
CA ASN A 100 13.98 -5.78 3.05
C ASN A 100 13.42 -4.34 3.00
N SER A 101 12.11 -4.22 3.18
CA SER A 101 11.41 -2.94 3.20
C SER A 101 10.48 -2.85 4.39
N LYS A 102 10.39 -1.66 4.96
CA LYS A 102 9.40 -1.31 5.98
C LYS A 102 8.52 -0.20 5.45
N ILE A 103 7.24 -0.45 5.38
CA ILE A 103 6.22 0.50 4.96
C ILE A 103 5.40 0.88 6.19
N THR A 104 5.39 2.16 6.55
CA THR A 104 4.59 2.68 7.66
C THR A 104 3.55 3.66 7.13
N ARG A 105 2.28 3.48 7.50
CA ARG A 105 1.19 4.42 7.22
C ARG A 105 0.74 5.05 8.53
N LYS A 106 0.78 6.38 8.61
CA LYS A 106 0.37 7.17 9.77
C LYS A 106 -0.60 8.27 9.33
N LEU A 107 -1.71 8.44 10.03
CA LEU A 107 -2.56 9.61 9.84
C LEU A 107 -1.89 10.85 10.45
N LYS A 108 -1.74 11.91 9.66
CA LYS A 108 -1.39 13.24 10.16
C LYS A 108 -2.64 13.93 10.72
N ASP A 109 -3.77 13.74 10.03
CA ASP A 109 -5.09 14.22 10.37
C ASP A 109 -6.14 13.33 9.68
N LYS A 110 -7.44 13.64 9.86
CA LYS A 110 -8.54 12.86 9.28
C LYS A 110 -8.47 12.72 7.76
N ASN A 111 -7.86 13.68 7.06
CA ASN A 111 -7.85 13.78 5.60
C ASN A 111 -6.47 13.55 4.98
N THR A 112 -5.42 13.33 5.79
CA THR A 112 -4.04 13.22 5.33
C THR A 112 -3.34 12.02 5.95
N MET A 113 -2.89 11.10 5.10
CA MET A 113 -2.06 9.96 5.49
C MET A 113 -0.63 10.16 4.96
N ILE A 114 0.36 9.93 5.82
CA ILE A 114 1.78 9.88 5.45
C ILE A 114 2.18 8.41 5.39
N MET A 115 2.64 7.98 4.22
CA MET A 115 3.24 6.67 3.98
C MET A 115 4.75 6.82 3.87
N THR A 116 5.51 6.14 4.72
CA THR A 116 6.98 6.11 4.69
C THR A 116 7.44 4.73 4.26
N LEU A 117 8.26 4.65 3.22
CA LEU A 117 8.85 3.42 2.72
C LEU A 117 10.36 3.48 3.00
N THR A 118 10.85 2.54 3.80
CA THR A 118 12.23 2.51 4.26
C THR A 118 12.90 1.23 3.80
N THR A 119 14.06 1.36 3.16
CA THR A 119 15.04 0.28 3.01
C THR A 119 16.29 0.63 3.83
N ASN A 120 17.31 -0.24 3.81
CA ASN A 120 18.58 0.03 4.49
C ASN A 120 19.32 1.28 3.97
N LYS A 121 19.01 1.75 2.75
CA LYS A 121 19.77 2.81 2.07
C LYS A 121 18.96 4.06 1.77
N CYS A 122 17.63 4.02 1.88
CA CYS A 122 16.79 5.16 1.54
C CYS A 122 15.48 5.20 2.32
N ILE A 123 14.94 6.41 2.44
CA ILE A 123 13.60 6.67 2.97
C ILE A 123 12.83 7.44 1.90
N CYS A 124 11.70 6.89 1.48
CA CYS A 124 10.73 7.55 0.62
C CYS A 124 9.52 7.97 1.46
N GLN A 125 9.00 9.17 1.20
CA GLN A 125 7.77 9.66 1.82
C GLN A 125 6.74 9.93 0.74
N ARG A 126 5.53 9.42 0.95
CA ARG A 126 4.36 9.62 0.08
C ARG A 126 3.23 10.20 0.93
N ILE A 127 2.65 11.29 0.45
CA ILE A 127 1.51 11.95 1.09
C ILE A 127 0.26 11.56 0.31
N TYR A 128 -0.73 11.06 1.04
CA TYR A 128 -2.03 10.70 0.50
C TYR A 128 -3.11 11.60 1.12
N LYS A 129 -4.08 11.99 0.29
CA LYS A 129 -5.29 12.71 0.71
C LYS A 129 -6.49 11.79 0.63
N ARG A 130 -7.37 11.85 1.63
CA ARG A 130 -8.62 11.10 1.63
C ARG A 130 -9.48 11.56 0.44
N ARG A 131 -9.99 10.63 -0.36
CA ARG A 131 -11.00 10.93 -1.37
C ARG A 131 -12.28 11.32 -0.65
N SER A 132 -12.81 12.50 -0.96
CA SER A 132 -14.01 13.09 -0.32
C SER A 132 -15.30 12.36 -0.68
N GLU A 133 -15.32 11.60 -1.78
CA GLU A 133 -16.45 10.77 -2.17
C GLU A 133 -16.31 9.35 -1.60
N LEU A 134 -17.32 8.94 -0.81
CA LEU A 134 -17.45 7.58 -0.31
C LEU A 134 -17.72 6.63 -1.49
N LEU A 135 -16.70 5.89 -1.94
CA LEU A 135 -16.98 4.69 -2.72
C LEU A 135 -17.61 3.66 -1.78
N ASN A 136 -18.77 3.15 -2.18
CA ASN A 136 -19.49 2.12 -1.44
C ASN A 136 -18.61 0.85 -1.32
N ILE A 137 -18.05 0.60 -0.14
CA ILE A 137 -17.12 -0.51 0.11
C ILE A 137 -17.81 -1.86 -0.16
N ASP A 138 -19.13 -1.92 0.02
CA ASP A 138 -19.94 -3.10 -0.30
C ASP A 138 -19.97 -3.37 -1.81
N ALA A 139 -19.92 -2.34 -2.66
CA ALA A 139 -19.83 -2.50 -4.11
C ALA A 139 -18.44 -2.98 -4.57
N ILE A 140 -17.38 -2.58 -3.86
CA ILE A 140 -16.00 -3.02 -4.16
C ILE A 140 -15.81 -4.49 -3.76
N THR A 141 -16.35 -4.90 -2.61
CA THR A 141 -16.26 -6.30 -2.15
C THR A 141 -17.23 -7.23 -2.87
N ALA A 142 -18.37 -6.74 -3.37
CA ALA A 142 -19.33 -7.54 -4.13
C ALA A 142 -18.86 -7.85 -5.57
N LYS A 143 -18.12 -6.94 -6.22
CA LYS A 143 -17.66 -7.14 -7.61
C LYS A 143 -16.68 -8.32 -7.77
N ASP A 144 -15.88 -8.58 -6.74
CA ASP A 144 -14.94 -9.73 -6.73
C ASP A 144 -15.64 -11.09 -6.51
N ARG A 145 -16.90 -11.12 -6.05
CA ARG A 145 -17.68 -12.37 -5.93
C ARG A 145 -18.30 -12.85 -7.24
N MET A 146 -18.30 -12.03 -8.30
CA MET A 146 -18.91 -12.39 -9.60
C MET A 146 -17.92 -12.98 -10.61
N HIS A 147 -16.62 -13.05 -10.28
CA HIS A 147 -15.59 -13.65 -11.15
C HIS A 147 -14.98 -14.96 -10.62
N SER A 148 -15.60 -15.58 -9.61
CA SER A 148 -15.25 -16.92 -9.13
C SER A 148 -16.36 -17.93 -9.43
N THR A 149 -16.80 -18.00 -10.70
CA THR A 149 -17.64 -19.11 -11.20
C THR A 149 -16.97 -19.71 -12.42
#